data_AF-A0A5F2B041-F1
#
_entry.id   AF-A0A5F2B041-F1
#
_cell.length_a   1.000
_cell.length_b   1.000
_cell.length_c   1.000
_cell.angle_alpha   90.00
_cell.angle_beta   90.00
_cell.angle_gamma   90.00
#
_symmetry.space_group_name_H-M   'P 1'
#
loop_
_entity.id
_entity.type
_entity.pdbx_description
1 polymer ?
#
loop_
_entity_poly.entity_id
_entity_poly.type
_entity_poly.pdbx_seq_one_letter_code
_entity_poly.pdbx_strand_id
1 'polypeptide(L)'
;MNRFLKTIFTVPVLLIVFDFWPSFSPLEAFGPAGSFNHIRILKESFREFTEETGYEIRADCQEMIVQGNLRSDSELMNAESFHCDNNNIFGCGIELRNLKSKSEKATFFSDSMKQIGHATHIIQDFYSHSNWVENHPNQIKLAPLEEPWQLLSMPHIQTGYYDLSPIVHHEEEAVECLDLSQNEMKLYQPYATHICLNKDSEKTFRGGGEIENKPNVNFHEWAGLHSVEHTKQFLLNAYRSNHKNLDLCLIPKKVSFSCNNAIFRMRSN
;
A
#
# COMPACT_ATOMS: atom_id res chain seq x y z
N MET A 1 30.78 6.83 47.01
CA MET A 1 30.23 7.82 46.06
C MET A 1 29.87 7.12 44.73
N ASN A 2 28.96 6.13 44.78
CA ASN A 2 28.83 5.08 43.77
C ASN A 2 27.38 4.85 43.30
N ARG A 3 26.55 5.91 43.31
CA ARG A 3 25.11 5.83 42.98
C ARG A 3 24.68 6.63 41.74
N PHE A 4 25.56 7.43 41.14
CA PHE A 4 25.20 8.30 40.01
C PHE A 4 25.55 7.75 38.62
N LEU A 5 26.29 6.63 38.52
CA LEU A 5 26.72 6.05 37.24
C LEU A 5 25.84 4.90 36.72
N LYS A 6 24.84 4.42 37.48
CA LYS A 6 23.97 3.30 37.06
C LYS A 6 22.71 3.71 36.29
N THR A 7 22.40 5.00 36.22
CA THR A 7 21.13 5.49 35.64
C THR A 7 21.25 5.85 34.16
N ILE A 8 22.46 5.93 33.60
CA ILE A 8 22.66 6.34 32.20
C ILE A 8 22.65 5.12 31.24
N PHE A 9 22.96 3.92 31.74
CA PHE A 9 22.96 2.70 30.92
C PHE A 9 21.65 1.90 30.93
N THR A 10 20.70 2.24 31.81
CA THR A 10 19.43 1.51 31.94
C THR A 10 18.31 2.09 31.06
N VAL A 11 18.36 3.40 30.76
CA VAL A 11 17.35 4.07 29.91
C VAL A 11 17.46 3.72 28.41
N PRO A 12 18.65 3.56 27.79
CA PRO A 12 18.72 3.22 26.36
C PRO A 12 18.29 1.77 26.08
N VAL A 13 18.54 0.86 27.02
CA VAL A 13 18.25 -0.57 26.87
C VAL A 13 16.75 -0.86 27.06
N LEU A 14 16.07 -0.11 27.94
CA LEU A 14 14.63 -0.25 28.16
C LEU A 14 13.79 0.21 26.95
N LEU A 15 14.22 1.27 26.24
CA LEU A 15 13.54 1.73 25.03
C LEU A 15 13.65 0.73 23.88
N ILE A 16 14.80 0.08 23.72
CA ILE A 16 15.01 -0.96 22.70
C ILE A 16 14.12 -2.18 22.98
N VAL A 17 13.96 -2.59 24.24
CA VAL A 17 13.17 -3.79 24.59
C VAL A 17 11.65 -3.57 24.42
N PHE A 18 11.15 -2.34 24.56
CA PHE A 18 9.73 -2.04 24.31
C PHE A 18 9.39 -1.91 22.81
N ASP A 19 10.34 -1.44 21.97
CA ASP A 19 10.15 -1.36 20.51
C ASP A 19 10.01 -2.74 19.84
N PHE A 20 10.49 -3.80 20.49
CA PHE A 20 10.46 -5.17 19.98
C PHE A 20 9.27 -6.00 20.49
N TRP A 21 8.28 -5.44 21.20
CA TRP A 21 7.09 -6.21 21.56
C TRP A 21 6.16 -6.32 20.34
N PRO A 22 6.10 -7.47 19.65
CA PRO A 22 5.31 -7.57 18.45
C PRO A 22 3.88 -7.81 18.94
N SER A 23 2.97 -6.92 18.55
CA SER A 23 1.54 -7.17 18.66
C SER A 23 1.20 -8.29 17.65
N PHE A 24 1.49 -9.54 18.02
CA PHE A 24 1.24 -10.75 17.23
C PHE A 24 -0.25 -11.12 17.22
N SER A 25 -1.11 -10.18 16.84
CA SER A 25 -2.46 -10.52 16.43
C SER A 25 -2.43 -10.75 14.93
N PRO A 26 -2.85 -11.92 14.41
CA PRO A 26 -3.06 -12.07 12.98
C PRO A 26 -4.14 -11.08 12.56
N LEU A 27 -3.75 -10.03 11.85
CA LEU A 27 -4.66 -9.08 11.24
C LEU A 27 -5.03 -9.62 9.87
N GLU A 28 -6.33 -9.81 9.64
CA GLU A 28 -6.88 -10.10 8.32
C GLU A 28 -7.20 -8.75 7.66
N ALA A 29 -6.59 -8.46 6.50
CA ALA A 29 -7.09 -7.43 5.59
C ALA A 29 -8.46 -7.85 5.06
N PHE A 30 -9.22 -6.92 4.48
CA PHE A 30 -10.49 -7.24 3.82
C PHE A 30 -10.27 -8.23 2.67
N GLY A 31 -10.39 -9.53 2.97
CA GLY A 31 -10.46 -10.63 2.02
C GLY A 31 -9.10 -11.15 1.48
N PRO A 32 -8.86 -12.47 1.48
CA PRO A 32 -7.73 -13.09 0.76
C PRO A 32 -7.93 -13.14 -0.76
N ALA A 33 -8.85 -12.35 -1.32
CA ALA A 33 -9.44 -12.64 -2.61
C ALA A 33 -8.73 -11.92 -3.75
N GLY A 34 -7.67 -12.52 -4.32
CA GLY A 34 -7.08 -12.05 -5.56
C GLY A 34 -5.62 -12.42 -5.70
N SER A 35 -5.11 -12.42 -6.93
CA SER A 35 -3.70 -12.66 -7.17
C SER A 35 -2.84 -11.53 -6.57
N PHE A 36 -3.30 -10.29 -6.39
CA PHE A 36 -2.52 -9.19 -5.80
C PHE A 36 -3.21 -8.55 -4.58
N ASN A 37 -3.06 -9.16 -3.39
CA ASN A 37 -3.42 -8.52 -2.12
C ASN A 37 -2.27 -7.66 -1.56
N HIS A 38 -2.58 -6.84 -0.54
CA HIS A 38 -1.62 -5.98 0.17
C HIS A 38 -0.30 -6.68 0.54
N ILE A 39 -0.38 -7.88 1.14
CA ILE A 39 0.79 -8.64 1.57
C ILE A 39 1.64 -9.05 0.37
N ARG A 40 1.02 -9.53 -0.71
CA ARG A 40 1.74 -9.96 -1.91
C ARG A 40 2.41 -8.77 -2.58
N ILE A 41 1.72 -7.64 -2.71
CA ILE A 41 2.28 -6.41 -3.29
C ILE A 41 3.53 -6.01 -2.48
N LEU A 42 3.44 -5.95 -1.16
CA LEU A 42 4.59 -5.61 -0.30
C LEU A 42 5.77 -6.57 -0.50
N LYS A 43 5.53 -7.89 -0.49
CA LYS A 43 6.59 -8.88 -0.64
C LYS A 43 7.29 -8.78 -2.00
N GLU A 44 6.53 -8.60 -3.08
CA GLU A 44 7.09 -8.37 -4.41
C GLU A 44 7.90 -7.07 -4.45
N SER A 45 7.40 -5.98 -3.86
CA SER A 45 8.15 -4.72 -3.78
C SER A 45 9.44 -4.85 -2.97
N PHE A 46 9.47 -5.61 -1.87
CA PHE A 46 10.69 -5.88 -1.11
C PHE A 46 11.71 -6.69 -1.91
N ARG A 47 11.24 -7.68 -2.68
CA ARG A 47 12.08 -8.48 -3.57
C ARG A 47 12.71 -7.59 -4.65
N GLU A 48 11.92 -6.79 -5.35
CA GLU A 48 12.43 -5.91 -6.41
C GLU A 48 13.33 -4.81 -5.87
N PHE A 49 13.01 -4.22 -4.70
CA PHE A 49 13.91 -3.31 -4.00
C PHE A 49 15.27 -3.96 -3.73
N THR A 50 15.27 -5.24 -3.31
CA THR A 50 16.50 -5.98 -3.01
C THR A 50 17.31 -6.29 -4.27
N GLU A 51 16.63 -6.57 -5.38
CA GLU A 51 17.27 -6.77 -6.68
C GLU A 51 17.91 -5.48 -7.21
N GLU A 52 17.27 -4.33 -7.01
CA GLU A 52 17.77 -3.04 -7.50
C GLU A 52 18.88 -2.46 -6.62
N THR A 53 18.81 -2.62 -5.30
CA THR A 53 19.78 -2.01 -4.37
C THR A 53 20.91 -2.94 -3.94
N GLY A 54 20.71 -4.25 -4.01
CA GLY A 54 21.60 -5.24 -3.40
C GLY A 54 21.50 -5.32 -1.87
N TYR A 55 20.55 -4.61 -1.26
CA TYR A 55 20.24 -4.66 0.17
C TYR A 55 18.85 -5.23 0.40
N GLU A 56 18.74 -6.11 1.39
CA GLU A 56 17.47 -6.64 1.86
C GLU A 56 17.01 -5.87 3.10
N ILE A 57 15.71 -5.58 3.18
CA ILE A 57 15.06 -5.14 4.42
C ILE A 57 14.94 -6.36 5.32
N ARG A 58 15.52 -6.33 6.52
CA ARG A 58 15.44 -7.42 7.51
C ARG A 58 14.00 -7.87 7.78
N ALA A 59 13.83 -9.17 8.08
CA ALA A 59 12.53 -9.80 8.30
C ALA A 59 11.64 -9.07 9.32
N ASP A 60 12.23 -8.65 10.44
CA ASP A 60 11.50 -7.99 11.51
C ASP A 60 11.01 -6.59 11.10
N CYS A 61 11.79 -5.87 10.29
CA CYS A 61 11.35 -4.62 9.68
C CYS A 61 10.26 -4.84 8.64
N GLN A 62 10.40 -5.85 7.78
CA GLN A 62 9.37 -6.20 6.80
C GLN A 62 8.04 -6.51 7.49
N GLU A 63 8.07 -7.28 8.58
CA GLU A 63 6.88 -7.59 9.38
C GLU A 63 6.24 -6.31 9.94
N MET A 64 7.01 -5.37 10.49
CA MET A 64 6.45 -4.10 10.98
C MET A 64 5.81 -3.25 9.87
N ILE A 65 6.39 -3.26 8.67
CA ILE A 65 5.82 -2.58 7.50
C ILE A 65 4.51 -3.27 7.08
N VAL A 66 4.50 -4.60 6.99
CA VAL A 66 3.30 -5.40 6.68
C VAL A 66 2.20 -5.14 7.71
N GLN A 67 2.51 -5.15 9.01
CA GLN A 67 1.56 -4.87 10.07
C GLN A 67 1.01 -3.44 9.97
N GLY A 68 1.86 -2.44 9.71
CA GLY A 68 1.39 -1.07 9.49
C GLY A 68 0.45 -0.96 8.30
N ASN A 69 0.77 -1.65 7.21
CA ASN A 69 -0.07 -1.68 6.01
C ASN A 69 -1.46 -2.27 6.32
N LEU A 70 -1.52 -3.49 6.85
CA LEU A 70 -2.78 -4.18 7.18
C LEU A 70 -3.62 -3.47 8.24
N ARG A 71 -2.99 -2.73 9.17
CA ARG A 71 -3.71 -1.94 10.18
C ARG A 71 -4.52 -0.80 9.61
N SER A 72 -4.20 -0.34 8.39
CA SER A 72 -4.97 0.71 7.74
C SER A 72 -6.41 0.21 7.53
N ASP A 73 -6.58 -1.00 6.99
CA ASP A 73 -7.88 -1.63 6.80
C ASP A 73 -8.59 -2.02 8.10
N SER A 74 -7.86 -2.35 9.17
CA SER A 74 -8.49 -2.84 10.40
C SER A 74 -8.73 -1.72 11.42
N GLU A 75 -7.70 -0.97 11.80
CA GLU A 75 -7.75 0.03 12.87
C GLU A 75 -8.14 1.41 12.33
N LEU A 76 -7.91 1.67 11.04
CA LEU A 76 -8.10 2.97 10.40
C LEU A 76 -9.13 2.96 9.26
N MET A 77 -9.98 1.92 9.19
CA MET A 77 -11.03 1.76 8.18
C MET A 77 -11.90 3.01 7.98
N ASN A 78 -12.18 3.73 9.07
CA ASN A 78 -13.04 4.93 9.05
C ASN A 78 -12.24 6.23 8.82
N ALA A 79 -10.93 6.15 8.70
CA ALA A 79 -10.09 7.29 8.40
C ALA A 79 -9.96 7.41 6.88
N GLU A 80 -10.89 8.12 6.24
CA GLU A 80 -10.99 8.30 4.79
C GLU A 80 -9.69 8.77 4.11
N SER A 81 -8.74 9.35 4.85
CA SER A 81 -7.43 9.72 4.30
C SER A 81 -6.48 8.53 4.11
N PHE A 82 -6.79 7.35 4.65
CA PHE A 82 -6.00 6.13 4.49
C PHE A 82 -6.47 5.27 3.31
N HIS A 83 -7.70 5.49 2.85
CA HIS A 83 -8.33 4.73 1.78
C HIS A 83 -8.68 5.72 0.68
N CYS A 84 -8.01 5.65 -0.47
CA CYS A 84 -8.18 6.60 -1.58
C CYS A 84 -9.54 6.43 -2.29
N ASP A 85 -10.64 6.45 -1.54
CA ASP A 85 -12.02 6.23 -1.98
C ASP A 85 -12.79 7.54 -2.05
N ASN A 86 -14.03 7.48 -2.56
CA ASN A 86 -15.00 8.58 -2.54
C ASN A 86 -14.49 9.88 -3.17
N ASN A 87 -13.64 9.78 -4.20
CA ASN A 87 -12.92 10.89 -4.82
C ASN A 87 -12.04 11.71 -3.86
N ASN A 88 -11.66 11.15 -2.70
CA ASN A 88 -10.77 11.76 -1.71
C ASN A 88 -9.28 11.63 -2.09
N ILE A 89 -8.96 11.85 -3.36
CA ILE A 89 -7.57 11.84 -3.87
C ILE A 89 -6.72 12.87 -3.12
N PHE A 90 -7.31 14.02 -2.78
CA PHE A 90 -6.62 15.06 -2.03
C PHE A 90 -6.25 14.59 -0.62
N GLY A 91 -7.20 14.04 0.13
CA GLY A 91 -6.97 13.59 1.50
C GLY A 91 -5.92 12.48 1.56
N CYS A 92 -6.03 11.46 0.71
CA CYS A 92 -5.08 10.36 0.73
C CYS A 92 -3.68 10.78 0.24
N GLY A 93 -3.58 11.65 -0.76
CA GLY A 93 -2.28 12.18 -1.21
C GLY A 93 -1.60 13.06 -0.16
N ILE A 94 -2.36 13.85 0.61
CA ILE A 94 -1.80 14.61 1.74
C ILE A 94 -1.36 13.68 2.87
N GLU A 95 -2.15 12.66 3.22
CA GLU A 95 -1.75 11.73 4.28
C GLU A 95 -0.54 10.88 3.89
N LEU A 96 -0.40 10.47 2.63
CA LEU A 96 0.82 9.82 2.14
C LEU A 96 2.08 10.66 2.42
N ARG A 97 2.02 11.98 2.12
CA ARG A 97 3.13 12.90 2.42
C ARG A 97 3.38 13.03 3.91
N ASN A 98 2.31 13.08 4.71
CA ASN A 98 2.41 13.16 6.16
C ASN A 98 3.08 11.91 6.72
N LEU A 99 2.66 10.72 6.31
CA LEU A 99 3.20 9.43 6.73
C LEU A 99 4.67 9.30 6.36
N LYS A 100 5.06 9.72 5.14
CA LYS A 100 6.48 9.81 4.74
C LYS A 100 7.27 10.73 5.67
N SER A 101 6.76 11.92 5.97
CA SER A 101 7.46 12.82 6.89
C SER A 101 7.50 12.30 8.34
N LYS A 102 6.42 11.65 8.79
CA LYS A 102 6.34 11.00 10.10
C LYS A 102 7.33 9.85 10.21
N SER A 103 7.49 9.03 9.16
CA SER A 103 8.44 7.91 9.17
C SER A 103 9.89 8.41 9.30
N GLU A 104 10.23 9.49 8.58
CA GLU A 104 11.56 10.12 8.64
C GLU A 104 11.87 10.73 10.00
N LYS A 105 10.87 11.35 10.63
CA LYS A 105 11.01 12.06 11.92
C LYS A 105 10.77 11.17 13.14
N ALA A 106 10.32 9.94 12.94
CA ALA A 106 9.98 9.03 14.03
C ALA A 106 11.19 8.79 14.94
N THR A 107 10.97 8.97 16.25
CA THR A 107 11.99 8.71 17.27
C THR A 107 12.18 7.21 17.47
N PHE A 108 11.07 6.47 17.51
CA PHE A 108 11.06 5.02 17.63
C PHE A 108 11.15 4.35 16.27
N PHE A 109 11.97 3.31 16.23
CA PHE A 109 12.23 2.57 15.00
C PHE A 109 10.96 1.85 14.51
N SER A 110 10.20 1.26 15.44
CA SER A 110 8.94 0.57 15.13
C SER A 110 7.87 1.50 14.56
N ASP A 111 7.77 2.72 15.08
CA ASP A 111 6.81 3.70 14.58
C ASP A 111 7.15 4.08 13.14
N SER A 112 8.43 4.30 12.86
CA SER A 112 8.91 4.59 11.51
C SER A 112 8.48 3.53 10.49
N MET A 113 8.69 2.24 10.81
CA MET A 113 8.31 1.15 9.92
C MET A 113 6.80 1.02 9.76
N LYS A 114 6.01 1.24 10.83
CA LYS A 114 4.55 1.27 10.73
C LYS A 114 4.05 2.42 9.85
N GLN A 115 4.65 3.61 9.95
CA GLN A 115 4.32 4.74 9.08
C GLN A 115 4.65 4.45 7.61
N ILE A 116 5.77 3.77 7.33
CA ILE A 116 6.06 3.24 5.99
C ILE A 116 4.96 2.26 5.56
N GLY A 117 4.55 1.34 6.44
CA GLY A 117 3.43 0.43 6.20
C GLY A 117 2.15 1.14 5.77
N HIS A 118 1.68 2.11 6.55
CA HIS A 118 0.51 2.92 6.20
C HIS A 118 0.70 3.70 4.88
N ALA A 119 1.89 4.23 4.61
CA ALA A 119 2.16 4.93 3.36
C ALA A 119 2.02 3.99 2.14
N THR A 120 2.56 2.78 2.25
CA THR A 120 2.43 1.77 1.19
C THR A 120 1.00 1.27 1.02
N HIS A 121 0.18 1.29 2.08
CA HIS A 121 -1.25 1.01 2.01
C HIS A 121 -1.95 2.01 1.10
N ILE A 122 -1.79 3.32 1.36
CA ILE A 122 -2.38 4.38 0.53
C ILE A 122 -1.97 4.25 -0.95
N ILE A 123 -0.70 3.90 -1.21
CA ILE A 123 -0.22 3.66 -2.57
C ILE A 123 -0.98 2.50 -3.23
N GLN A 124 -1.20 1.40 -2.50
CA GLN A 124 -1.89 0.21 -2.98
C GLN A 124 -3.37 0.50 -3.23
N ASP A 125 -4.07 1.08 -2.25
CA ASP A 125 -5.46 1.50 -2.35
C ASP A 125 -5.67 2.46 -3.51
N PHE A 126 -4.74 3.38 -3.78
CA PHE A 126 -4.93 4.27 -4.92
C PHE A 126 -5.04 3.52 -6.25
N TYR A 127 -4.18 2.55 -6.54
CA TYR A 127 -4.23 1.85 -7.83
C TYR A 127 -5.38 0.86 -7.92
N SER A 128 -5.79 0.29 -6.78
CA SER A 128 -7.00 -0.50 -6.68
C SER A 128 -8.24 0.40 -6.84
N HIS A 129 -8.35 1.48 -6.09
CA HIS A 129 -9.61 2.21 -5.99
C HIS A 129 -9.72 3.37 -6.98
N SER A 130 -8.70 3.67 -7.77
CA SER A 130 -8.78 4.69 -8.83
C SER A 130 -8.87 4.11 -10.22
N ASN A 131 -9.32 4.94 -11.17
CA ASN A 131 -9.23 4.61 -12.59
C ASN A 131 -7.88 4.86 -13.25
N TRP A 132 -6.82 5.02 -12.47
CA TRP A 132 -5.50 5.35 -13.00
C TRP A 132 -5.01 4.35 -14.05
N VAL A 133 -5.12 3.06 -13.75
CA VAL A 133 -4.60 1.99 -14.62
C VAL A 133 -5.39 1.82 -15.91
N GLU A 134 -6.66 2.18 -15.91
CA GLU A 134 -7.52 2.18 -17.10
C GLU A 134 -7.14 3.32 -18.06
N ASN A 135 -6.66 4.43 -17.51
CA ASN A 135 -6.12 5.55 -18.29
C ASN A 135 -4.66 5.33 -18.73
N HIS A 136 -4.00 4.28 -18.24
CA HIS A 136 -2.61 3.93 -18.57
C HIS A 136 -2.45 2.42 -18.89
N PRO A 137 -3.17 1.88 -19.89
CA PRO A 137 -3.20 0.43 -20.16
C PRO A 137 -1.90 -0.10 -20.80
N ASN A 138 -1.13 0.76 -21.45
CA ASN A 138 -0.01 0.33 -22.30
C ASN A 138 1.31 0.16 -21.53
N GLN A 139 1.50 0.88 -20.42
CA GLN A 139 2.74 0.89 -19.65
C GLN A 139 2.49 1.20 -18.18
N ILE A 140 3.39 0.73 -17.31
CA ILE A 140 3.35 1.12 -15.89
C ILE A 140 3.75 2.59 -15.80
N LYS A 141 2.82 3.43 -15.35
CA LYS A 141 3.07 4.85 -15.11
C LYS A 141 2.71 5.19 -13.68
N LEU A 142 3.65 5.79 -12.94
CA LEU A 142 3.40 6.13 -11.56
C LEU A 142 2.51 7.37 -11.45
N ALA A 143 1.54 7.29 -10.55
CA ALA A 143 0.66 8.41 -10.24
C ALA A 143 1.40 9.38 -9.32
N PRO A 144 1.28 10.69 -9.52
CA PRO A 144 1.90 11.68 -8.66
C PRO A 144 1.11 11.82 -7.33
N LEU A 145 1.03 10.74 -6.53
CA LEU A 145 0.23 10.71 -5.30
C LEU A 145 0.70 11.68 -4.23
N GLU A 146 2.02 11.90 -4.15
CA GLU A 146 2.60 12.92 -3.27
C GLU A 146 2.35 14.36 -3.77
N GLU A 147 1.80 14.54 -4.97
CA GLU A 147 1.40 15.83 -5.52
C GLU A 147 -0.07 15.81 -5.94
N PRO A 148 -1.01 15.67 -4.98
CA PRO A 148 -2.43 15.44 -5.28
C PRO A 148 -3.05 16.52 -6.16
N TRP A 149 -2.52 17.75 -6.14
CA TRP A 149 -2.93 18.85 -7.03
C TRP A 149 -2.81 18.50 -8.52
N GLN A 150 -1.79 17.73 -8.89
CA GLN A 150 -1.62 17.26 -10.27
C GLN A 150 -2.75 16.31 -10.65
N LEU A 151 -3.12 15.38 -9.77
CA LEU A 151 -4.26 14.49 -9.99
C LEU A 151 -5.59 15.24 -10.05
N LEU A 152 -5.80 16.23 -9.17
CA LEU A 152 -7.01 17.08 -9.19
C LEU A 152 -7.15 17.90 -10.48
N SER A 153 -6.04 18.21 -11.16
CA SER A 153 -6.04 18.86 -12.47
C SER A 153 -6.37 17.91 -13.63
N MET A 154 -6.49 16.61 -13.38
CA MET A 154 -6.85 15.58 -14.35
C MET A 154 -8.30 15.16 -14.11
N PRO A 155 -9.31 15.85 -14.70
CA PRO A 155 -10.72 15.60 -14.40
C PRO A 155 -11.22 14.20 -14.78
N HIS A 156 -10.44 13.47 -15.59
CA HIS A 156 -10.71 12.09 -15.96
C HIS A 156 -10.23 11.07 -14.93
N ILE A 157 -9.41 11.48 -13.96
CA ILE A 157 -8.95 10.61 -12.86
C ILE A 157 -9.94 10.72 -11.71
N GLN A 158 -10.45 9.58 -11.26
CA GLN A 158 -11.40 9.52 -10.15
C GLN A 158 -11.17 8.23 -9.36
N THR A 159 -11.73 8.18 -8.15
CA THR A 159 -11.73 6.98 -7.32
C THR A 159 -13.15 6.45 -7.13
N GLY A 160 -13.25 5.16 -6.87
CA GLY A 160 -14.50 4.48 -6.65
C GLY A 160 -15.25 5.06 -5.45
N TYR A 161 -16.56 4.86 -5.43
CA TYR A 161 -17.40 5.25 -4.32
C TYR A 161 -17.66 4.05 -3.40
N TYR A 162 -17.38 4.23 -2.12
CA TYR A 162 -17.69 3.32 -1.02
C TYR A 162 -18.41 4.11 0.08
N ASP A 163 -19.74 3.98 0.16
CA ASP A 163 -20.44 4.39 1.37
C ASP A 163 -20.30 3.27 2.40
N LEU A 164 -19.49 3.52 3.44
CA LEU A 164 -19.30 2.59 4.57
C LEU A 164 -20.28 2.88 5.72
N SER A 165 -21.29 3.73 5.50
CA SER A 165 -22.25 4.16 6.52
C SER A 165 -23.69 3.69 6.23
N PRO A 166 -24.34 2.95 7.16
CA PRO A 166 -23.77 2.33 8.36
C PRO A 166 -22.92 1.11 8.00
N ILE A 167 -21.91 0.78 8.83
CA ILE A 167 -21.01 -0.38 8.66
C ILE A 167 -21.83 -1.69 8.63
N VAL A 168 -22.37 -2.03 7.46
CA VAL A 168 -23.12 -3.23 7.14
C VAL A 168 -22.43 -3.81 5.91
N HIS A 169 -22.50 -5.13 5.71
CA HIS A 169 -21.97 -5.74 4.49
C HIS A 169 -22.72 -5.17 3.27
N HIS A 170 -22.18 -4.11 2.67
CA HIS A 170 -22.73 -3.42 1.49
C HIS A 170 -22.56 -4.23 0.20
N GLU A 171 -22.47 -5.56 0.28
CA GLU A 171 -22.28 -6.43 -0.88
C GLU A 171 -23.44 -6.26 -1.87
N GLU A 172 -24.68 -6.08 -1.40
CA GLU A 172 -25.86 -5.91 -2.26
C GLU A 172 -25.91 -4.53 -2.95
N GLU A 173 -25.57 -3.45 -2.24
CA GLU A 173 -25.55 -2.09 -2.78
C GLU A 173 -24.36 -1.85 -3.72
N ALA A 174 -23.22 -2.49 -3.42
CA ALA A 174 -22.07 -2.51 -4.32
C ALA A 174 -22.40 -3.24 -5.64
N VAL A 175 -23.23 -4.30 -5.60
CA VAL A 175 -23.65 -5.04 -6.79
C VAL A 175 -24.50 -4.18 -7.74
N GLU A 176 -25.42 -3.36 -7.24
CA GLU A 176 -26.23 -2.49 -8.11
C GLU A 176 -25.36 -1.48 -8.90
N CYS A 177 -24.32 -0.91 -8.27
CA CYS A 177 -23.35 -0.09 -8.98
C CYS A 177 -22.52 -0.88 -10.01
N LEU A 178 -22.16 -2.12 -9.67
CA LEU A 178 -21.31 -2.99 -10.51
C LEU A 178 -22.05 -3.44 -11.78
N ASP A 179 -23.39 -3.45 -11.74
CA ASP A 179 -24.25 -3.81 -12.87
C ASP A 179 -24.55 -2.64 -13.82
N LEU A 180 -24.19 -1.39 -13.46
CA LEU A 180 -24.38 -0.24 -14.34
C LEU A 180 -23.48 -0.34 -15.58
N SER A 181 -24.08 -0.18 -16.77
CA SER A 181 -23.29 -0.06 -18.00
C SER A 181 -22.45 1.21 -17.98
N GLN A 182 -21.38 1.25 -18.79
CA GLN A 182 -20.51 2.44 -18.89
C GLN A 182 -21.28 3.72 -19.25
N ASN A 183 -22.38 3.61 -20.01
CA ASN A 183 -23.21 4.76 -20.37
C ASN A 183 -24.07 5.22 -19.20
N GLU A 184 -24.63 4.29 -18.43
CA GLU A 184 -25.39 4.61 -17.21
C GLU A 184 -24.49 5.23 -16.15
N MET A 185 -23.26 4.75 -16.03
CA MET A 185 -22.28 5.31 -15.10
C MET A 185 -21.92 6.77 -15.42
N LYS A 186 -21.76 7.08 -16.71
CA LYS A 186 -21.48 8.44 -17.19
C LYS A 186 -22.60 9.45 -16.90
N LEU A 187 -23.82 9.00 -16.58
CA LEU A 187 -24.90 9.88 -16.15
C LEU A 187 -24.68 10.45 -14.75
N TYR A 188 -23.99 9.72 -13.88
CA TYR A 188 -23.73 10.11 -12.49
C TYR A 188 -22.33 10.72 -12.30
N GLN A 189 -21.35 10.14 -12.98
CA GLN A 189 -19.96 10.60 -12.98
C GLN A 189 -19.48 10.65 -14.44
N PRO A 190 -19.41 11.83 -15.09
CA PRO A 190 -19.18 11.93 -16.55
C PRO A 190 -17.90 11.27 -17.06
N TYR A 191 -16.91 11.13 -16.17
CA TYR A 191 -15.63 10.51 -16.45
C TYR A 191 -15.50 9.11 -15.84
N ALA A 192 -16.54 8.59 -15.16
CA ALA A 192 -16.59 7.26 -14.60
C ALA A 192 -16.29 6.21 -15.66
N THR A 193 -15.16 5.55 -15.47
CA THR A 193 -14.94 4.23 -16.07
C THR A 193 -15.61 3.14 -15.23
N HIS A 194 -15.94 3.44 -13.96
CA HIS A 194 -16.64 2.62 -12.98
C HIS A 194 -17.21 3.54 -11.88
N ILE A 195 -18.26 3.12 -11.16
CA ILE A 195 -18.83 3.87 -10.00
C ILE A 195 -18.48 3.21 -8.67
N CYS A 196 -18.63 1.89 -8.55
CA CYS A 196 -18.25 1.12 -7.36
C CYS A 196 -17.28 0.01 -7.77
N LEU A 197 -16.30 -0.28 -6.91
CA LEU A 197 -15.21 -1.18 -7.23
C LEU A 197 -14.62 -1.84 -6.00
N ASN A 198 -14.64 -3.16 -5.95
CA ASN A 198 -13.63 -3.89 -5.19
C ASN A 198 -12.52 -4.34 -6.17
N LYS A 199 -11.63 -3.44 -6.59
CA LYS A 199 -10.50 -3.84 -7.46
C LYS A 199 -9.45 -4.64 -6.72
N ASP A 200 -9.54 -4.79 -5.41
CA ASP A 200 -8.69 -5.72 -4.66
C ASP A 200 -9.04 -7.17 -4.95
N SER A 201 -10.12 -7.42 -5.72
CA SER A 201 -10.55 -8.75 -6.11
C SER A 201 -10.68 -8.94 -7.61
N GLU A 202 -10.01 -9.98 -8.11
CA GLU A 202 -10.14 -10.51 -9.47
C GLU A 202 -11.56 -11.00 -9.79
N LYS A 203 -12.40 -11.20 -8.75
CA LYS A 203 -13.78 -11.66 -8.89
C LYS A 203 -14.78 -10.55 -9.17
N THR A 204 -14.37 -9.28 -9.08
CA THR A 204 -15.27 -8.19 -9.46
C THR A 204 -15.40 -8.09 -10.97
N PHE A 205 -16.59 -7.71 -11.44
CA PHE A 205 -16.89 -7.55 -12.86
C PHE A 205 -15.85 -6.67 -13.58
N ARG A 206 -15.39 -5.60 -12.92
CA ARG A 206 -14.38 -4.72 -13.49
C ARG A 206 -12.94 -5.20 -13.28
N GLY A 207 -12.60 -5.68 -12.08
CA GLY A 207 -11.26 -6.19 -11.78
C GLY A 207 -10.85 -7.38 -12.65
N GLY A 208 -11.80 -8.26 -12.99
CA GLY A 208 -11.59 -9.40 -13.87
C GLY A 208 -11.60 -9.10 -15.37
N GLY A 209 -11.89 -7.87 -15.80
CA GLY A 209 -11.89 -7.48 -17.21
C GLY A 209 -10.48 -7.44 -17.79
N GLU A 210 -10.28 -8.00 -18.99
CA GLU A 210 -9.00 -7.98 -19.69
C GLU A 210 -8.63 -6.58 -20.19
N ILE A 211 -7.32 -6.33 -20.27
CA ILE A 211 -6.78 -5.13 -20.92
C ILE A 211 -6.65 -5.40 -22.42
N GLU A 212 -7.27 -4.54 -23.23
CA GLU A 212 -7.36 -4.66 -24.69
C GLU A 212 -6.00 -4.94 -25.38
N ASN A 213 -4.91 -4.34 -24.88
CA ASN A 213 -3.56 -4.49 -25.43
C ASN A 213 -2.66 -5.49 -24.67
N LYS A 214 -3.21 -6.24 -23.70
CA LYS A 214 -2.48 -7.23 -22.89
C LYS A 214 -3.35 -8.47 -22.64
N PRO A 215 -3.45 -9.39 -23.61
CA PRO A 215 -4.24 -10.60 -23.45
C PRO A 215 -3.74 -11.39 -22.23
N ASN A 216 -4.67 -11.92 -21.43
CA ASN A 216 -4.45 -12.62 -20.16
C ASN A 216 -3.96 -11.75 -18.99
N VAL A 217 -4.03 -10.42 -19.06
CA VAL A 217 -3.84 -9.55 -17.90
C VAL A 217 -5.12 -8.79 -17.64
N ASN A 218 -5.71 -8.99 -16.47
CA ASN A 218 -6.90 -8.25 -16.06
C ASN A 218 -6.56 -6.93 -15.34
N PHE A 219 -7.55 -6.07 -15.12
CA PHE A 219 -7.36 -4.80 -14.44
C PHE A 219 -6.87 -4.94 -12.99
N HIS A 220 -7.27 -5.99 -12.26
CA HIS A 220 -6.79 -6.29 -10.91
C HIS A 220 -5.27 -6.56 -10.90
N GLU A 221 -4.79 -7.43 -11.78
CA GLU A 221 -3.37 -7.75 -11.95
C GLU A 221 -2.57 -6.52 -12.37
N TRP A 222 -3.14 -5.70 -13.27
CA TRP A 222 -2.47 -4.48 -13.74
C TRP A 222 -2.40 -3.38 -12.68
N ALA A 223 -3.41 -3.25 -11.83
CA ALA A 223 -3.37 -2.45 -10.62
C ALA A 223 -2.30 -2.96 -9.66
N GLY A 224 -2.28 -4.28 -9.39
CA GLY A 224 -1.26 -4.91 -8.56
C GLY A 224 0.18 -4.62 -9.04
N LEU A 225 0.44 -4.73 -10.35
CA LEU A 225 1.74 -4.41 -10.93
C LEU A 225 2.13 -2.93 -10.79
N HIS A 226 1.18 -2.01 -10.95
CA HIS A 226 1.41 -0.59 -10.68
C HIS A 226 1.72 -0.32 -9.20
N SER A 227 0.97 -0.96 -8.30
CA SER A 227 1.17 -0.88 -6.87
C SER A 227 2.54 -1.40 -6.45
N VAL A 228 2.99 -2.51 -7.03
CA VAL A 228 4.33 -3.07 -6.80
C VAL A 228 5.41 -2.06 -7.20
N GLU A 229 5.31 -1.50 -8.41
CA GLU A 229 6.30 -0.54 -8.93
C GLU A 229 6.34 0.73 -8.06
N HIS A 230 5.19 1.30 -7.71
CA HIS A 230 5.15 2.54 -6.93
C HIS A 230 5.60 2.29 -5.48
N THR A 231 5.17 1.20 -4.85
CA THR A 231 5.63 0.81 -3.52
C THR A 231 7.15 0.60 -3.51
N LYS A 232 7.71 -0.05 -4.54
CA LYS A 232 9.16 -0.17 -4.73
C LYS A 232 9.82 1.20 -4.86
N GLN A 233 9.32 2.10 -5.72
CA GLN A 233 9.91 3.43 -5.87
C GLN A 233 9.84 4.25 -4.58
N PHE A 234 8.76 4.11 -3.79
CA PHE A 234 8.66 4.73 -2.47
C PHE A 234 9.80 4.28 -1.54
N LEU A 235 10.06 2.97 -1.47
CA LEU A 235 11.17 2.41 -0.69
C LEU A 235 12.54 2.82 -1.24
N LEU A 236 12.72 2.84 -2.56
CA LEU A 236 13.95 3.30 -3.20
C LEU A 236 14.23 4.77 -2.92
N ASN A 237 13.19 5.60 -2.92
CA ASN A 237 13.32 7.03 -2.59
C ASN A 237 13.76 7.20 -1.13
N ALA A 238 13.17 6.45 -0.19
CA ALA A 238 13.60 6.44 1.21
C ALA A 238 15.05 5.96 1.38
N TYR A 239 15.46 4.91 0.66
CA TYR A 239 16.85 4.45 0.65
C TYR A 239 17.81 5.51 0.10
N ARG A 240 17.49 6.10 -1.05
CA ARG A 240 18.32 7.12 -1.72
C ARG A 240 18.41 8.43 -0.91
N SER A 241 17.40 8.73 -0.09
CA SER A 241 17.42 9.89 0.81
C SER A 241 18.18 9.63 2.12
N ASN A 242 18.76 8.44 2.32
CA ASN A 242 19.37 7.98 3.58
C ASN A 242 18.38 8.07 4.74
N HIS A 243 17.19 7.49 4.55
CA HIS A 243 16.16 7.45 5.57
C HIS A 243 16.67 6.69 6.80
N LYS A 244 17.07 7.44 7.84
CA LYS A 244 17.75 6.95 9.06
C LYS A 244 17.25 5.61 9.58
N ASN A 245 15.93 5.48 9.80
CA ASN A 245 15.38 4.26 10.39
C ASN A 245 15.32 3.08 9.39
N LEU A 246 15.14 3.36 8.09
CA LEU A 246 15.14 2.32 7.06
C LEU A 246 16.56 1.77 6.90
N ASP A 247 17.59 2.63 6.93
CA ASP A 247 18.98 2.20 6.82
C ASP A 247 19.39 1.21 7.93
N LEU A 248 18.82 1.34 9.13
CA LEU A 248 19.03 0.39 10.24
C LEU A 248 18.41 -1.00 9.98
N CYS A 249 17.51 -1.11 9.01
CA CYS A 249 16.91 -2.37 8.55
C CYS A 249 17.67 -3.05 7.44
N LEU A 250 18.60 -2.36 6.79
CA LEU A 250 19.22 -2.88 5.58
C LEU A 250 20.35 -3.83 5.93
N ILE A 251 20.29 -5.01 5.32
CA ILE A 251 21.37 -6.00 5.37
C ILE A 251 21.83 -6.28 3.93
N PRO A 252 23.14 -6.29 3.64
CA PRO A 252 23.59 -6.62 2.30
C PRO A 252 23.11 -8.02 1.90
N LYS A 253 22.53 -8.17 0.70
CA LYS A 253 21.98 -9.44 0.22
C LYS A 253 22.99 -10.60 0.29
N LYS A 254 24.27 -10.31 0.04
CA LYS A 254 25.36 -11.30 0.08
C LYS A 254 25.64 -11.88 1.47
N VAL A 255 25.24 -11.18 2.54
CA VAL A 255 25.39 -11.63 3.93
C VAL A 255 24.07 -12.08 4.54
N SER A 256 22.96 -11.86 3.82
CA SER A 256 21.65 -12.38 4.18
C SER A 256 21.57 -13.87 3.82
N PHE A 257 21.33 -14.71 4.81
CA PHE A 257 20.94 -16.13 4.62
C PHE A 257 19.42 -16.29 4.64
N SER A 258 18.67 -15.20 4.53
CA SER A 258 17.23 -15.21 4.70
C SER A 258 16.52 -15.72 3.43
N CYS A 259 15.38 -16.37 3.63
CA CYS A 259 14.40 -16.65 2.60
C CYS A 259 13.24 -15.64 2.61
N ASN A 260 13.38 -14.47 3.24
CA ASN A 260 12.29 -13.50 3.43
C ASN A 260 11.71 -13.01 2.10
N ASN A 261 12.57 -12.83 1.10
CA ASN A 261 12.18 -12.45 -0.25
C ASN A 261 11.98 -13.66 -1.20
N ALA A 262 12.05 -14.89 -0.66
CA ALA A 262 11.76 -16.09 -1.44
C ALA A 262 10.25 -16.19 -1.64
N ILE A 263 9.77 -15.58 -2.72
CA ILE A 263 8.41 -15.82 -3.19
C ILE A 263 8.44 -17.15 -3.93
N PHE A 264 7.57 -18.07 -3.50
CA PHE A 264 7.27 -19.29 -4.25
C PHE A 264 7.04 -18.89 -5.70
N ARG A 265 7.95 -19.30 -6.59
CA ARG A 265 7.90 -18.98 -8.03
C ARG A 265 6.45 -19.00 -8.50
N MET A 266 6.00 -17.87 -9.04
CA MET A 266 4.74 -17.80 -9.77
C MET A 266 4.69 -18.96 -10.76
N ARG A 267 3.63 -19.77 -10.71
CA ARG A 267 3.26 -20.56 -11.88
C ARG A 267 2.88 -19.55 -12.95
N SER A 268 3.85 -19.21 -13.80
CA SER A 268 3.57 -18.78 -15.16
C SER A 268 2.98 -20.00 -15.86
N ASN A 269 1.67 -19.98 -16.07
CA ASN A 269 1.07 -20.76 -17.15
C ASN A 269 0.70 -19.78 -18.25
#